data_AF-A0A8A0RIH3-F1
#
_entry.id   AF-A0A8A0RIH3-F1
#
_cell.length_a   1.000
_cell.length_b   1.000
_cell.length_c   1.000
_cell.angle_alpha   90.00
_cell.angle_beta   90.00
_cell.angle_gamma   90.00
#
_symmetry.space_group_name_H-M   'P 1'
#
loop_
_entity.id
_entity.type
_entity.pdbx_description
1 polymer ?
#
loop_
_entity_poly.entity_id
_entity_poly.type
_entity_poly.pdbx_seq_one_letter_code
_entity_poly.pdbx_strand_id
1 'polypeptide(L)'
;MRKWLLLFLVFAILLAVTPTVEAQQIKVFLNNVEQNFSPPPVIKDGRTLVPMRSFFEALGCEVGWDGNTRTVTGKREDAEIKLTIDGSEAYVNGKPVKLSVPAQLIEGSTYIPLRFVGEALGEEVVWENGMIRITTKTSPPPGGSQPLAVHFIDVGQGDAIFIRAPGGTMLIDAGPATAGQKIVSWLKKAGISSIDIAVATHPHEDHIGGFLEVLDQIKIGTVYDSGYPHTSSTYELFLEKIDQKDITYKLARKGDIIKLGQNEFAVLAPEEPLQDANNSSIVLKTEHEGVVFLFMGDAEKESEEKILYHGLNIDTNKTVILKVGHHGSQTSTSDAFLQTVKPSIAIIMAGKNNRYGHPHQETLAKLSKTGTEIYRTDIHGTVEIVVRSGKISINTEKDSVIGEMPEQEPVESDTGAYIGSIKSDKYHKPDCRYAKQIAPENIIYFDSKQEAEQAGYKPCGWCKP
;
A
#
# COMPACT_ATOMS: atom_id res chain seq x y z
N MET A 1 -64.88 61.17 0.68
CA MET A 1 -64.26 60.19 1.59
C MET A 1 -64.49 58.80 1.02
N ARG A 2 -63.41 58.00 0.93
CA ARG A 2 -63.26 56.52 0.81
C ARG A 2 -64.56 55.68 0.84
N LYS A 3 -64.72 54.51 0.23
CA LYS A 3 -63.97 53.51 -0.57
C LYS A 3 -64.97 52.32 -0.70
N TRP A 4 -64.94 51.53 -1.77
CA TRP A 4 -65.28 50.08 -1.86
C TRP A 4 -65.46 49.72 -3.34
N LEU A 5 -65.11 48.56 -3.90
CA LEU A 5 -64.27 47.43 -3.51
C LEU A 5 -64.13 46.64 -4.83
N LEU A 6 -62.93 46.38 -5.36
CA LEU A 6 -62.72 45.49 -6.51
C LEU A 6 -62.03 44.23 -5.98
N LEU A 7 -62.76 43.11 -6.03
CA LEU A 7 -62.28 41.76 -5.72
C LEU A 7 -61.33 41.32 -6.85
N PHE A 8 -60.07 41.03 -6.53
CA PHE A 8 -59.18 40.24 -7.40
C PHE A 8 -59.01 38.86 -6.76
N LEU A 9 -59.42 37.83 -7.52
CA LEU A 9 -59.31 36.43 -7.16
C LEU A 9 -57.97 35.91 -7.68
N VAL A 10 -57.00 35.71 -6.79
CA VAL A 10 -55.70 35.11 -7.12
C VAL A 10 -55.83 33.59 -7.00
N PHE A 11 -55.78 32.90 -8.14
CA PHE A 11 -55.75 31.45 -8.22
C PHE A 11 -54.30 30.98 -8.02
N ALA A 12 -53.98 30.49 -6.82
CA ALA A 12 -52.69 29.86 -6.56
C ALA A 12 -52.75 28.37 -6.95
N ILE A 13 -52.06 28.02 -8.05
CA ILE A 13 -51.84 26.63 -8.45
C ILE A 13 -50.73 26.08 -7.57
N LEU A 14 -51.09 25.22 -6.60
CA LEU A 14 -50.14 24.40 -5.85
C LEU A 14 -49.67 23.25 -6.76
N LEU A 15 -48.46 23.36 -7.30
CA LEU A 15 -47.73 22.22 -7.84
C LEU A 15 -47.24 21.38 -6.66
N ALA A 16 -47.91 20.26 -6.40
CA ALA A 16 -47.42 19.26 -5.47
C ALA A 16 -46.16 18.61 -6.05
N VAL A 17 -45.00 19.04 -5.57
CA VAL A 17 -43.74 18.32 -5.78
C VAL A 17 -43.78 17.10 -4.87
N THR A 18 -44.09 15.94 -5.43
CA THR A 18 -43.91 14.67 -4.74
C THR A 18 -42.40 14.44 -4.59
N PRO A 19 -41.87 14.19 -3.38
CA PRO A 19 -40.49 13.79 -3.24
C PRO A 19 -40.30 12.45 -3.95
N THR A 20 -39.45 12.42 -4.97
CA THR A 20 -38.94 11.16 -5.52
C THR A 20 -38.10 10.51 -4.43
N VAL A 21 -38.59 9.42 -3.86
CA VAL A 21 -37.79 8.54 -3.00
C VAL A 21 -36.72 7.93 -3.90
N GLU A 22 -35.50 8.46 -3.82
CA GLU A 22 -34.35 7.89 -4.51
C GLU A 22 -34.17 6.46 -3.98
N ALA A 23 -34.27 5.48 -4.87
CA ALA A 23 -34.15 4.08 -4.50
C ALA A 23 -32.75 3.85 -3.94
N GLN A 24 -32.67 3.47 -2.66
CA GLN A 24 -31.39 3.20 -2.00
C GLN A 24 -30.65 2.09 -2.77
N GLN A 25 -29.58 2.46 -3.46
CA GLN A 25 -28.78 1.54 -4.25
C GLN A 25 -28.07 0.55 -3.34
N ILE A 26 -28.31 -0.75 -3.55
CA ILE A 26 -27.68 -1.82 -2.78
C ILE A 26 -26.24 -1.97 -3.23
N LYS A 27 -25.30 -1.61 -2.36
CA LYS A 27 -23.86 -1.75 -2.61
C LYS A 27 -23.33 -3.07 -2.06
N VAL A 28 -22.56 -3.77 -2.88
CA VAL A 28 -21.95 -5.06 -2.52
C VAL A 28 -20.45 -4.96 -2.71
N PHE A 29 -19.70 -5.36 -1.69
CA PHE A 29 -18.24 -5.41 -1.71
C PHE A 29 -17.80 -6.85 -1.53
N LEU A 30 -16.97 -7.34 -2.45
CA LEU A 30 -16.29 -8.62 -2.34
C LEU A 30 -14.81 -8.35 -2.10
N ASN A 31 -14.27 -8.80 -0.97
CA ASN A 31 -12.87 -8.54 -0.59
C ASN A 31 -12.48 -7.06 -0.73
N ASN A 32 -13.35 -6.17 -0.24
CA ASN A 32 -13.26 -4.70 -0.31
C ASN A 32 -13.37 -4.07 -1.71
N VAL A 33 -13.61 -4.86 -2.77
CA VAL A 33 -13.87 -4.34 -4.13
C VAL A 33 -15.38 -4.23 -4.36
N GLU A 34 -15.85 -3.03 -4.69
CA GLU A 34 -17.26 -2.79 -5.03
C GLU A 34 -17.64 -3.56 -6.32
N GLN A 35 -18.75 -4.29 -6.25
CA GLN A 35 -19.28 -5.09 -7.34
C GLN A 35 -20.37 -4.32 -8.08
N ASN A 36 -20.11 -4.03 -9.34
CA ASN A 36 -21.07 -3.34 -10.21
C ASN A 36 -21.97 -4.36 -10.92
N PHE A 37 -23.16 -4.59 -10.36
CA PHE A 37 -24.15 -5.47 -10.97
C PHE A 37 -24.98 -4.74 -12.02
N SER A 38 -25.11 -5.36 -13.19
CA SER A 38 -26.05 -4.94 -14.23
C SER A 38 -26.85 -6.15 -14.72
N PRO A 39 -28.18 -6.20 -14.48
CA PRO A 39 -28.99 -5.21 -13.78
C PRO A 39 -28.71 -5.14 -12.25
N PRO A 40 -29.17 -4.11 -11.52
CA PRO A 40 -28.78 -3.91 -10.12
C PRO A 40 -29.41 -4.95 -9.17
N PRO A 41 -28.84 -5.15 -7.95
CA PRO A 41 -29.43 -6.03 -6.95
C PRO A 41 -30.82 -5.55 -6.53
N VAL A 42 -31.66 -6.48 -6.08
CA VAL A 42 -33.03 -6.18 -5.62
C VAL A 42 -33.29 -6.80 -4.25
N ILE A 43 -34.24 -6.23 -3.50
CA ILE A 43 -34.75 -6.85 -2.26
C ILE A 43 -36.11 -7.49 -2.55
N LYS A 44 -36.24 -8.78 -2.22
CA LYS A 44 -37.50 -9.54 -2.26
C LYS A 44 -37.65 -10.28 -0.93
N ASP A 45 -38.81 -10.10 -0.28
CA ASP A 45 -39.14 -10.74 1.00
C ASP A 45 -38.04 -10.61 2.07
N GLY A 46 -37.43 -9.42 2.16
CA GLY A 46 -36.36 -9.14 3.11
C GLY A 46 -35.04 -9.88 2.83
N ARG A 47 -34.83 -10.35 1.60
CA ARG A 47 -33.56 -10.93 1.12
C ARG A 47 -33.07 -10.18 -0.11
N THR A 48 -31.76 -9.96 -0.18
CA THR A 48 -31.13 -9.42 -1.37
C THR A 48 -30.91 -10.52 -2.39
N LEU A 49 -31.40 -10.26 -3.60
CA LEU A 49 -31.11 -11.06 -4.77
C LEU A 49 -30.17 -10.31 -5.70
N VAL A 50 -29.26 -11.03 -6.35
CA VAL A 50 -28.27 -10.50 -7.30
C VAL A 50 -28.31 -11.25 -8.62
N PRO A 51 -27.92 -10.63 -9.75
CA PRO A 51 -27.80 -11.32 -11.03
C PRO A 51 -26.85 -12.52 -10.92
N MET A 52 -27.32 -13.69 -11.34
CA MET A 52 -26.63 -14.96 -11.09
C MET A 52 -25.20 -14.98 -11.62
N ARG A 53 -25.02 -14.52 -12.85
CA ARG A 53 -23.79 -14.70 -13.60
C ARG A 53 -22.67 -13.88 -12.97
N SER A 54 -22.89 -12.57 -12.87
CA SER A 54 -21.94 -11.64 -12.27
C SER A 54 -21.58 -12.03 -10.85
N PHE A 55 -22.54 -12.53 -10.07
CA PHE A 55 -22.28 -12.91 -8.68
C PHE A 55 -21.44 -14.19 -8.56
N PHE A 56 -21.80 -15.25 -9.28
CA PHE A 56 -21.02 -16.49 -9.28
C PHE A 56 -19.61 -16.29 -9.87
N GLU A 57 -19.48 -15.53 -10.96
CA GLU A 57 -18.19 -15.22 -11.59
C GLU A 57 -17.31 -14.38 -10.64
N ALA A 58 -17.87 -13.37 -9.95
CA ALA A 58 -17.13 -12.61 -8.93
C ALA A 58 -16.60 -13.50 -7.80
N LEU A 59 -17.36 -14.53 -7.47
CA LEU A 59 -17.03 -15.57 -6.48
C LEU A 59 -16.18 -16.71 -7.05
N GLY A 60 -15.60 -16.56 -8.24
CA GLY A 60 -14.69 -17.54 -8.85
C GLY A 60 -15.34 -18.84 -9.31
N CYS A 61 -16.65 -18.85 -9.54
CA CYS A 61 -17.37 -20.03 -10.02
C CYS A 61 -17.49 -20.04 -11.55
N GLU A 62 -17.39 -21.23 -12.15
CA GLU A 62 -17.96 -21.50 -13.46
C GLU A 62 -19.50 -21.54 -13.37
N VAL A 63 -20.17 -20.96 -14.38
CA VAL A 63 -21.63 -20.83 -14.38
C VAL A 63 -22.25 -21.67 -15.48
N GLY A 64 -23.09 -22.62 -15.08
CA GLY A 64 -23.93 -23.44 -15.94
C GLY A 64 -25.40 -23.00 -15.90
N TRP A 65 -26.09 -23.13 -17.03
CA TRP A 65 -27.54 -22.92 -17.14
C TRP A 65 -28.17 -24.08 -17.91
N ASP A 66 -29.17 -24.73 -17.32
CA ASP A 66 -30.00 -25.74 -17.98
C ASP A 66 -31.41 -25.18 -18.20
N GLY A 67 -31.73 -24.91 -19.47
CA GLY A 67 -33.02 -24.35 -19.88
C GLY A 67 -34.19 -25.32 -19.75
N ASN A 68 -33.96 -26.63 -19.78
CA ASN A 68 -35.04 -27.63 -19.66
C ASN A 68 -35.54 -27.72 -18.22
N THR A 69 -34.62 -27.69 -17.26
CA THR A 69 -34.94 -27.76 -15.83
C THR A 69 -35.02 -26.39 -15.16
N ARG A 70 -34.68 -25.31 -15.89
CA ARG A 70 -34.56 -23.93 -15.37
C ARG A 70 -33.61 -23.87 -14.17
N THR A 71 -32.48 -24.56 -14.27
CA THR A 71 -31.51 -24.69 -13.19
C THR A 71 -30.24 -23.90 -13.49
N VAL A 72 -29.83 -23.05 -12.55
CA VAL A 72 -28.51 -22.45 -12.52
C VAL A 72 -27.57 -23.31 -11.70
N THR A 73 -26.35 -23.50 -12.19
CA THR A 73 -25.26 -24.15 -11.46
C THR A 73 -24.10 -23.17 -11.33
N GLY A 74 -23.60 -22.96 -10.12
CA GLY A 74 -22.31 -22.33 -9.86
C GLY A 74 -21.34 -23.36 -9.31
N LYS A 75 -20.16 -23.50 -9.92
CA LYS A 75 -19.20 -24.54 -9.55
C LYS A 75 -17.78 -24.02 -9.41
N ARG A 76 -17.08 -24.47 -8.36
CA ARG A 76 -15.65 -24.33 -8.09
C ARG A 76 -15.04 -25.73 -7.93
N GLU A 77 -13.74 -25.82 -7.67
CA GLU A 77 -13.08 -27.11 -7.42
C GLU A 77 -13.65 -27.85 -6.19
N ASP A 78 -14.01 -27.10 -5.14
CA ASP A 78 -14.41 -27.60 -3.82
C ASP A 78 -15.93 -27.50 -3.55
N ALA A 79 -16.67 -26.79 -4.40
CA ALA A 79 -18.09 -26.52 -4.21
C ALA A 79 -18.92 -26.52 -5.51
N GLU A 80 -20.13 -27.07 -5.45
CA GLU A 80 -21.15 -26.98 -6.49
C GLU A 80 -22.48 -26.55 -5.85
N ILE A 81 -23.10 -25.49 -6.38
CA ILE A 81 -24.41 -25.01 -5.98
C ILE A 81 -25.36 -25.08 -7.18
N LYS A 82 -26.51 -25.73 -6.99
CA LYS A 82 -27.60 -25.76 -7.97
C LYS A 82 -28.84 -25.11 -7.40
N LEU A 83 -29.42 -24.17 -8.14
CA LEU A 83 -30.71 -23.56 -7.81
C LEU A 83 -31.65 -23.68 -9.00
N THR A 84 -32.86 -24.18 -8.77
CA THR A 84 -33.93 -24.15 -9.78
C THR A 84 -34.73 -22.87 -9.61
N ILE A 85 -35.01 -22.17 -10.71
CA ILE A 85 -35.85 -20.95 -10.66
C ILE A 85 -37.22 -21.30 -10.07
N ASP A 86 -37.68 -20.46 -9.14
CA ASP A 86 -38.90 -20.60 -8.35
C ASP A 86 -38.92 -21.83 -7.41
N GLY A 87 -37.82 -22.58 -7.32
CA GLY A 87 -37.67 -23.74 -6.45
C GLY A 87 -37.38 -23.37 -4.99
N SER A 88 -38.04 -24.03 -4.05
CA SER A 88 -37.86 -23.82 -2.60
C SER A 88 -36.62 -24.52 -2.01
N GLU A 89 -35.89 -25.28 -2.83
CA GLU A 89 -34.68 -26.01 -2.46
C GLU A 89 -33.54 -25.67 -3.43
N ALA A 90 -32.34 -25.56 -2.88
CA ALA A 90 -31.08 -25.59 -3.60
C ALA A 90 -30.32 -26.87 -3.25
N TYR A 91 -29.32 -27.21 -4.05
CA TYR A 91 -28.40 -28.30 -3.74
C TYR A 91 -27.00 -27.75 -3.58
N VAL A 92 -26.35 -28.06 -2.45
CA VAL A 92 -24.95 -27.71 -2.18
C VAL A 92 -24.17 -29.02 -2.10
N ASN A 93 -23.24 -29.25 -3.02
CA ASN A 93 -22.49 -30.50 -3.16
C ASN A 93 -23.41 -31.74 -3.19
N GLY A 94 -24.53 -31.63 -3.93
CA GLY A 94 -25.54 -32.67 -4.05
C GLY A 94 -26.48 -32.84 -2.87
N LYS A 95 -26.28 -32.12 -1.75
CA LYS A 95 -27.17 -32.17 -0.58
C LYS A 95 -28.25 -31.09 -0.67
N PRO A 96 -29.54 -31.43 -0.48
CA PRO A 96 -30.62 -30.45 -0.54
C PRO A 96 -30.58 -29.50 0.66
N VAL A 97 -30.81 -28.22 0.41
CA VAL A 97 -30.89 -27.14 1.41
C VAL A 97 -32.10 -26.26 1.10
N LYS A 98 -32.93 -26.00 2.10
CA LYS A 98 -34.12 -25.14 1.94
C LYS A 98 -33.72 -23.68 1.78
N LEU A 99 -34.38 -23.00 0.85
CA LEU A 99 -34.22 -21.57 0.62
C LEU A 99 -35.32 -20.78 1.32
N SER A 100 -34.97 -19.68 1.97
CA SER A 100 -35.96 -18.73 2.48
C SER A 100 -36.62 -17.92 1.36
N VAL A 101 -35.89 -17.69 0.28
CA VAL A 101 -36.36 -17.03 -0.95
C VAL A 101 -35.74 -17.77 -2.14
N PRO A 102 -36.52 -18.19 -3.14
CA PRO A 102 -36.03 -18.95 -4.29
C PRO A 102 -35.18 -18.08 -5.23
N ALA A 103 -34.45 -18.71 -6.15
CA ALA A 103 -33.95 -18.02 -7.34
C ALA A 103 -35.14 -17.58 -8.20
N GLN A 104 -35.06 -16.41 -8.84
CA GLN A 104 -36.19 -15.80 -9.56
C GLN A 104 -35.77 -15.30 -10.94
N LEU A 105 -36.71 -15.30 -11.89
CA LEU A 105 -36.54 -14.60 -13.16
C LEU A 105 -37.17 -13.21 -13.04
N ILE A 106 -36.36 -12.16 -13.15
CA ILE A 106 -36.79 -10.76 -13.04
C ILE A 106 -36.34 -10.04 -14.31
N GLU A 107 -37.30 -9.56 -15.10
CA GLU A 107 -37.05 -8.83 -16.36
C GLU A 107 -36.09 -9.58 -17.29
N GLY A 108 -36.24 -10.90 -17.38
CA GLY A 108 -35.41 -11.77 -18.23
C GLY A 108 -34.04 -12.12 -17.65
N SER A 109 -33.67 -11.57 -16.50
CA SER A 109 -32.43 -11.91 -15.78
C SER A 109 -32.70 -12.86 -14.63
N THR A 110 -31.83 -13.86 -14.45
CA THR A 110 -31.94 -14.79 -13.32
C THR A 110 -31.24 -14.18 -12.10
N TYR A 111 -31.99 -14.08 -11.02
CA TYR A 111 -31.57 -13.56 -9.73
C TYR A 111 -31.47 -14.68 -8.70
N ILE A 112 -30.43 -14.67 -7.89
CA ILE A 112 -30.15 -15.68 -6.87
C ILE A 112 -29.98 -15.04 -5.49
N PRO A 113 -30.29 -15.76 -4.39
CA PRO A 113 -30.17 -15.21 -3.05
C PRO A 113 -28.69 -15.04 -2.64
N LEU A 114 -28.25 -13.78 -2.50
CA LEU A 114 -26.85 -13.42 -2.28
C LEU A 114 -26.26 -14.11 -1.05
N ARG A 115 -26.94 -14.01 0.10
CA ARG A 115 -26.42 -14.54 1.37
C ARG A 115 -26.26 -16.04 1.33
N PHE A 116 -27.30 -16.74 0.88
CA PHE A 116 -27.28 -18.20 0.78
C PHE A 116 -26.12 -18.67 -0.09
N VAL A 117 -25.96 -18.09 -1.28
CA VAL A 117 -24.89 -18.49 -2.20
C VAL A 117 -23.51 -18.13 -1.64
N GLY A 118 -23.33 -16.95 -1.06
CA GLY A 118 -22.07 -16.57 -0.41
C GLY A 118 -21.69 -17.54 0.73
N GLU A 119 -22.59 -17.76 1.68
CA GLU A 119 -22.34 -18.65 2.82
C GLU A 119 -22.16 -20.13 2.41
N ALA A 120 -22.92 -20.60 1.41
CA ALA A 120 -22.81 -21.97 0.90
C ALA A 120 -21.47 -22.23 0.19
N LEU A 121 -20.82 -21.18 -0.31
CA LEU A 121 -19.47 -21.25 -0.87
C LEU A 121 -18.37 -20.97 0.17
N GLY A 122 -18.73 -20.88 1.44
CA GLY A 122 -17.78 -20.66 2.54
C GLY A 122 -17.45 -19.19 2.80
N GLU A 123 -18.11 -18.23 2.15
CA GLU A 123 -17.84 -16.81 2.36
C GLU A 123 -18.55 -16.26 3.59
N GLU A 124 -17.95 -15.26 4.25
CA GLU A 124 -18.60 -14.47 5.28
C GLU A 124 -19.39 -13.32 4.65
N VAL A 125 -20.69 -13.26 4.94
CA VAL A 125 -21.59 -12.20 4.45
C VAL A 125 -22.08 -11.34 5.61
N VAL A 126 -21.61 -10.10 5.67
CA VAL A 126 -21.93 -9.12 6.72
C VAL A 126 -22.71 -7.94 6.13
N TRP A 127 -23.70 -7.44 6.87
CA TRP A 127 -24.36 -6.18 6.58
C TRP A 127 -23.84 -5.09 7.51
N GLU A 128 -23.33 -4.00 6.95
CA GLU A 128 -22.78 -2.90 7.75
C GLU A 128 -23.07 -1.57 7.06
N ASN A 129 -23.68 -0.62 7.79
CA ASN A 129 -23.98 0.73 7.29
C ASN A 129 -24.73 0.77 5.95
N GLY A 130 -25.68 -0.15 5.74
CA GLY A 130 -26.45 -0.26 4.49
C GLY A 130 -25.69 -0.90 3.32
N MET A 131 -24.47 -1.39 3.55
CA MET A 131 -23.66 -2.08 2.56
C MET A 131 -23.57 -3.58 2.87
N ILE A 132 -23.40 -4.37 1.81
CA ILE A 132 -23.16 -5.80 1.88
C ILE A 132 -21.66 -6.03 1.74
N ARG A 133 -21.02 -6.65 2.73
CA ARG A 133 -19.62 -7.06 2.67
C ARG A 133 -19.53 -8.57 2.62
N ILE A 134 -18.85 -9.08 1.61
CA ILE A 134 -18.54 -10.48 1.43
C ILE A 134 -17.04 -10.62 1.56
N THR A 135 -16.60 -11.35 2.58
CA THR A 135 -15.20 -11.64 2.84
C THR A 135 -14.99 -13.12 2.61
N THR A 136 -14.04 -13.46 1.74
CA THR A 136 -13.83 -14.86 1.43
C THR A 136 -13.18 -15.58 2.61
N LYS A 137 -13.92 -16.44 3.31
CA LYS A 137 -13.43 -17.19 4.48
C LYS A 137 -12.88 -18.52 3.98
N THR A 138 -11.68 -18.53 3.42
CA THR A 138 -10.66 -19.58 3.55
C THR A 138 -9.67 -19.56 2.39
N SER A 139 -8.48 -20.04 2.73
CA SER A 139 -7.52 -20.85 1.97
C SER A 139 -7.49 -20.70 0.44
N PRO A 140 -6.28 -20.58 -0.13
CA PRO A 140 -6.10 -20.52 -1.58
C PRO A 140 -6.80 -21.66 -2.31
N PRO A 141 -7.30 -21.42 -3.54
CA PRO A 141 -7.69 -22.52 -4.42
C PRO A 141 -6.50 -23.49 -4.55
N PRO A 142 -6.72 -24.81 -4.54
CA PRO A 142 -5.70 -25.76 -4.95
C PRO A 142 -5.30 -25.48 -6.42
N GLY A 143 -4.23 -24.71 -6.63
CA GLY A 143 -3.66 -24.49 -7.96
C GLY A 143 -3.89 -23.11 -8.59
N GLY A 144 -4.54 -22.16 -7.89
CA GLY A 144 -4.39 -20.73 -8.19
C GLY A 144 -3.25 -20.16 -7.34
N SER A 145 -2.18 -19.65 -7.96
CA SER A 145 -1.13 -18.96 -7.20
C SER A 145 -1.76 -17.83 -6.39
N GLN A 146 -1.57 -17.88 -5.07
CA GLN A 146 -1.93 -16.75 -4.23
C GLN A 146 -1.12 -15.53 -4.69
N PRO A 147 -1.72 -14.35 -4.69
CA PRO A 147 -0.99 -13.16 -5.08
C PRO A 147 0.11 -12.83 -4.07
N LEU A 148 1.17 -12.20 -4.55
CA LEU A 148 2.01 -11.34 -3.72
C LEU A 148 1.43 -9.93 -3.75
N ALA A 149 1.02 -9.42 -2.59
CA ALA A 149 0.58 -8.03 -2.43
C ALA A 149 1.62 -7.25 -1.61
N VAL A 150 2.05 -6.10 -2.13
CA VAL A 150 3.03 -5.21 -1.52
C VAL A 150 2.39 -3.83 -1.38
N HIS A 151 2.32 -3.32 -0.16
CA HIS A 151 1.73 -2.05 0.17
C HIS A 151 2.81 -1.10 0.69
N PHE A 152 3.09 -0.04 -0.06
CA PHE A 152 3.95 1.06 0.33
C PHE A 152 3.08 2.09 1.04
N ILE A 153 3.00 1.99 2.38
CA ILE A 153 2.07 2.76 3.20
C ILE A 153 2.58 4.21 3.27
N ASP A 154 1.73 5.18 2.93
CA ASP A 154 2.05 6.59 3.13
C ASP A 154 2.19 6.87 4.63
N VAL A 155 3.41 7.10 5.11
CA VAL A 155 3.71 7.43 6.51
C VAL A 155 4.28 8.84 6.65
N GLY A 156 4.14 9.67 5.62
CA GLY A 156 4.90 10.90 5.50
C GLY A 156 6.32 10.63 5.04
N GLN A 157 7.31 11.28 5.68
CA GLN A 157 8.71 11.00 5.42
C GLN A 157 9.11 9.72 6.15
N GLY A 158 9.59 8.71 5.41
CA GLY A 158 9.98 7.41 5.94
C GLY A 158 9.41 6.23 5.14
N ASP A 159 9.85 5.03 5.51
CA ASP A 159 9.42 3.77 4.88
C ASP A 159 8.53 2.95 5.82
N ALA A 160 7.44 2.39 5.27
CA ALA A 160 6.63 1.36 5.91
C ALA A 160 5.98 0.49 4.82
N ILE A 161 6.47 -0.72 4.64
CA ILE A 161 6.10 -1.58 3.52
C ILE A 161 5.54 -2.88 4.06
N PHE A 162 4.22 -3.07 3.91
CA PHE A 162 3.57 -4.31 4.29
C PHE A 162 3.49 -5.26 3.10
N ILE A 163 3.93 -6.50 3.28
CA ILE A 163 3.92 -7.55 2.27
C ILE A 163 3.03 -8.69 2.75
N ARG A 164 2.09 -9.10 1.91
CA ARG A 164 1.33 -10.34 2.05
C ARG A 164 1.73 -11.28 0.93
N ALA A 165 2.49 -12.31 1.28
CA ALA A 165 2.87 -13.39 0.39
C ALA A 165 1.97 -14.63 0.61
N PRO A 166 1.96 -15.58 -0.33
CA PRO A 166 1.38 -16.90 -0.13
C PRO A 166 1.93 -17.58 1.14
N GLY A 167 1.14 -17.58 2.21
CA GLY A 167 1.50 -18.23 3.47
C GLY A 167 2.41 -17.43 4.41
N GLY A 168 2.52 -16.10 4.25
CA GLY A 168 3.25 -15.28 5.20
C GLY A 168 3.06 -13.76 5.03
N THR A 169 3.31 -13.03 6.10
CA THR A 169 3.25 -11.56 6.17
C THR A 169 4.55 -10.96 6.67
N MET A 170 4.98 -9.90 6.01
CA MET A 170 6.19 -9.16 6.38
C MET A 170 5.91 -7.67 6.49
N LEU A 171 6.52 -6.99 7.46
CA LEU A 171 6.54 -5.54 7.54
C LEU A 171 8.00 -5.08 7.46
N ILE A 172 8.37 -4.41 6.38
CA ILE A 172 9.67 -3.77 6.21
C ILE A 172 9.52 -2.31 6.63
N ASP A 173 10.23 -1.94 7.68
CA ASP A 173 10.15 -0.64 8.35
C ASP A 173 8.73 -0.27 8.82
N ALA A 174 8.64 0.77 9.64
CA ALA A 174 7.42 1.21 10.28
C ALA A 174 7.33 2.74 10.38
N GLY A 175 8.05 3.47 9.54
CA GLY A 175 7.99 4.92 9.47
C GLY A 175 8.48 5.63 10.75
N PRO A 176 8.26 6.95 10.85
CA PRO A 176 8.51 7.70 12.08
C PRO A 176 7.56 7.27 13.20
N ALA A 177 7.89 7.59 14.45
CA ALA A 177 7.07 7.28 15.62
C ALA A 177 5.63 7.82 15.50
N THR A 178 5.46 8.97 14.84
CA THR A 178 4.15 9.57 14.55
C THR A 178 3.26 8.71 13.65
N ALA A 179 3.85 7.80 12.87
CA ALA A 179 3.14 6.89 11.98
C ALA A 179 2.70 5.58 12.64
N GLY A 180 3.25 5.23 13.82
CA GLY A 180 3.00 3.93 14.47
C GLY A 180 1.52 3.59 14.62
N GLN A 181 0.71 4.51 15.16
CA GLN A 181 -0.74 4.27 15.32
C GLN A 181 -1.48 4.21 13.97
N LYS A 182 -1.02 4.93 12.94
CA LYS A 182 -1.57 4.85 11.58
C LYS A 182 -1.34 3.45 11.01
N ILE A 183 -0.12 2.91 11.13
CA ILE A 183 0.23 1.57 10.67
C ILE A 183 -0.57 0.51 11.41
N VAL A 184 -0.64 0.57 12.74
CA VAL A 184 -1.45 -0.36 13.53
C VAL A 184 -2.92 -0.32 13.11
N SER A 185 -3.47 0.88 12.89
CA SER A 185 -4.86 1.04 12.44
C SER A 185 -5.06 0.48 11.03
N TRP A 186 -4.08 0.66 10.14
CA TRP A 186 -4.10 0.11 8.80
C TRP A 186 -4.06 -1.42 8.82
N LEU A 187 -3.15 -2.02 9.59
CA LEU A 187 -3.01 -3.47 9.76
C LEU A 187 -4.31 -4.09 10.31
N LYS A 188 -4.86 -3.51 11.38
CA LYS A 188 -6.12 -3.98 11.99
C LYS A 188 -7.30 -3.91 11.02
N LYS A 189 -7.42 -2.82 10.24
CA LYS A 189 -8.44 -2.70 9.18
C LYS A 189 -8.27 -3.73 8.07
N ALA A 190 -7.02 -4.11 7.78
CA ALA A 190 -6.69 -5.18 6.83
C ALA A 190 -6.85 -6.61 7.41
N GLY A 191 -7.40 -6.73 8.62
CA GLY A 191 -7.59 -8.01 9.32
C GLY A 191 -6.29 -8.64 9.85
N ILE A 192 -5.20 -7.86 9.92
CA ILE A 192 -3.89 -8.33 10.36
C ILE A 192 -3.74 -8.08 11.86
N SER A 193 -3.68 -9.17 12.63
CA SER A 193 -3.42 -9.17 14.08
C SER A 193 -2.01 -9.67 14.43
N SER A 194 -1.31 -10.26 13.47
CA SER A 194 0.07 -10.74 13.61
C SER A 194 0.86 -10.56 12.32
N ILE A 195 2.15 -10.29 12.46
CA ILE A 195 3.14 -10.23 11.38
C ILE A 195 4.15 -11.37 11.62
N ASP A 196 4.44 -12.17 10.59
CA ASP A 196 5.41 -13.26 10.73
C ASP A 196 6.83 -12.72 10.85
N ILE A 197 7.16 -11.74 10.01
CA ILE A 197 8.51 -11.15 9.92
C ILE A 197 8.45 -9.63 9.91
N ALA A 198 9.15 -8.97 10.82
CA ALA A 198 9.49 -7.57 10.69
C ALA A 198 10.95 -7.43 10.22
N VAL A 199 11.22 -6.43 9.39
CA VAL A 199 12.56 -6.07 8.93
C VAL A 199 12.77 -4.60 9.28
N ALA A 200 13.72 -4.31 10.16
CA ALA A 200 14.22 -2.97 10.42
C ALA A 200 15.45 -2.78 9.53
N THR A 201 15.30 -2.05 8.42
CA THR A 201 16.36 -1.94 7.42
C THR A 201 17.61 -1.31 8.00
N HIS A 202 17.47 -0.25 8.80
CA HIS A 202 18.55 0.44 9.51
C HIS A 202 17.96 1.28 10.66
N PRO A 203 18.76 1.83 11.60
CA PRO A 203 18.24 2.32 12.88
C PRO A 203 17.70 3.76 12.88
N HIS A 204 17.51 4.40 11.72
CA HIS A 204 16.97 5.76 11.66
C HIS A 204 15.48 5.83 12.03
N GLU A 205 15.09 6.97 12.62
CA GLU A 205 13.78 7.13 13.24
C GLU A 205 12.63 7.06 12.24
N ASP A 206 12.81 7.56 11.03
CA ASP A 206 11.82 7.51 9.95
C ASP A 206 11.67 6.10 9.34
N HIS A 207 12.41 5.11 9.86
CA HIS A 207 12.29 3.70 9.52
C HIS A 207 11.81 2.87 10.71
N ILE A 208 12.41 3.01 11.89
CA ILE A 208 12.09 2.17 13.04
C ILE A 208 11.15 2.81 14.06
N GLY A 209 10.87 4.10 13.94
CA GLY A 209 10.14 4.87 14.95
C GLY A 209 8.76 4.29 15.24
N GLY A 210 7.99 3.95 14.21
CA GLY A 210 6.65 3.40 14.39
C GLY A 210 6.63 1.96 14.91
N PHE A 211 7.76 1.23 14.91
CA PHE A 211 7.81 -0.11 15.50
C PHE A 211 7.51 -0.09 16.99
N LEU A 212 7.77 1.02 17.70
CA LEU A 212 7.44 1.13 19.12
C LEU A 212 5.96 0.88 19.39
N GLU A 213 5.08 1.42 18.53
CA GLU A 213 3.64 1.22 18.62
C GLU A 213 3.19 -0.12 18.02
N VAL A 214 3.82 -0.53 16.91
CA VAL A 214 3.49 -1.81 16.24
C VAL A 214 3.79 -2.99 17.17
N LEU A 215 4.97 -3.02 17.81
CA LEU A 215 5.36 -4.08 18.74
C LEU A 215 4.42 -4.16 19.96
N ASP A 216 3.83 -3.04 20.37
CA ASP A 216 2.90 -2.99 21.49
C ASP A 216 1.54 -3.62 21.15
N GLN A 217 1.08 -3.48 19.92
CA GLN A 217 -0.29 -3.82 19.53
C GLN A 217 -0.44 -4.97 18.54
N ILE A 218 0.63 -5.34 17.83
CA ILE A 218 0.65 -6.38 16.80
C ILE A 218 1.67 -7.44 17.19
N LYS A 219 1.27 -8.71 17.17
CA LYS A 219 2.19 -9.81 17.47
C LYS A 219 3.20 -9.96 16.32
N ILE A 220 4.50 -9.96 16.63
CA ILE A 220 5.57 -10.18 15.65
C ILE A 220 6.27 -11.51 15.94
N GLY A 221 6.49 -12.33 14.92
CA GLY A 221 7.19 -13.61 15.05
C GLY A 221 8.71 -13.46 15.12
N THR A 222 9.31 -12.85 14.10
CA THR A 222 10.77 -12.61 14.02
C THR A 222 11.06 -11.19 13.56
N VAL A 223 12.06 -10.55 14.14
CA VAL A 223 12.62 -9.27 13.69
C VAL A 223 13.99 -9.52 13.08
N TYR A 224 14.20 -9.02 11.86
CA TYR A 224 15.52 -8.87 11.26
C TYR A 224 16.00 -7.42 11.39
N ASP A 225 17.26 -7.24 11.77
CA ASP A 225 17.91 -5.95 11.90
C ASP A 225 19.26 -5.98 11.14
N SER A 226 19.66 -4.83 10.58
CA SER A 226 21.00 -4.60 10.06
C SER A 226 22.09 -4.89 11.10
N GLY A 227 21.79 -4.67 12.38
CA GLY A 227 22.76 -4.73 13.46
C GLY A 227 23.78 -3.60 13.42
N TYR A 228 23.50 -2.52 12.68
CA TYR A 228 24.31 -1.30 12.75
C TYR A 228 24.10 -0.64 14.12
N PRO A 229 25.15 -0.47 14.94
CA PRO A 229 25.00 0.12 16.26
C PRO A 229 24.53 1.57 16.18
N HIS A 230 23.56 1.92 17.01
CA HIS A 230 23.06 3.29 17.12
C HIS A 230 22.70 3.61 18.56
N THR A 231 22.84 4.87 18.97
CA THR A 231 22.60 5.31 20.37
C THR A 231 21.42 6.26 20.48
N SER A 232 20.49 6.24 19.51
CA SER A 232 19.25 6.97 19.64
C SER A 232 18.32 6.27 20.61
N SER A 233 17.55 7.04 21.37
CA SER A 233 16.52 6.49 22.24
C SER A 233 15.50 5.65 21.47
N THR A 234 15.21 5.99 20.21
CA THR A 234 14.34 5.17 19.35
C THR A 234 14.88 3.76 19.16
N TYR A 235 16.17 3.62 18.83
CA TYR A 235 16.79 2.31 18.60
C TYR A 235 16.91 1.51 19.90
N GLU A 236 17.31 2.16 21.00
CA GLU A 236 17.38 1.52 22.32
C GLU A 236 16.02 0.99 22.77
N LEU A 237 14.96 1.80 22.66
CA LEU A 237 13.59 1.39 23.00
C LEU A 237 13.05 0.29 22.07
N PHE A 238 13.44 0.30 20.79
CA PHE A 238 13.09 -0.75 19.85
C PHE A 238 13.68 -2.10 20.27
N LEU A 239 14.97 -2.14 20.59
CA LEU A 239 15.63 -3.35 21.10
C LEU A 239 15.06 -3.80 22.45
N GLU A 240 14.78 -2.86 23.36
CA GLU A 240 14.17 -3.14 24.65
C GLU A 240 12.79 -3.80 24.48
N LYS A 241 11.95 -3.29 23.57
CA LYS A 241 10.62 -3.90 23.31
C LYS A 241 10.72 -5.30 22.72
N ILE A 242 11.71 -5.55 21.87
CA ILE A 242 11.96 -6.89 21.31
C ILE A 242 12.32 -7.87 22.43
N ASP A 243 13.24 -7.47 23.31
CA ASP A 243 13.69 -8.27 24.47
C ASP A 243 12.54 -8.50 25.46
N GLN A 244 11.82 -7.45 25.87
CA GLN A 244 10.68 -7.54 26.79
C GLN A 244 9.56 -8.46 26.31
N LYS A 245 9.38 -8.57 24.99
CA LYS A 245 8.34 -9.39 24.37
C LYS A 245 8.83 -10.77 23.92
N ASP A 246 10.09 -11.10 24.20
CA ASP A 246 10.73 -12.37 23.79
C ASP A 246 10.56 -12.65 22.29
N ILE A 247 10.72 -11.61 21.47
CA ILE A 247 10.60 -11.73 20.02
C ILE A 247 11.92 -12.26 19.45
N THR A 248 11.83 -13.23 18.54
CA THR A 248 13.04 -13.77 17.89
C THR A 248 13.75 -12.66 17.12
N TYR A 249 14.98 -12.35 17.52
CA TYR A 249 15.82 -11.34 16.88
C TYR A 249 16.92 -11.98 16.04
N LYS A 250 17.12 -11.48 14.82
CA LYS A 250 18.15 -11.96 13.89
C LYS A 250 18.85 -10.79 13.21
N LEU A 251 20.13 -10.98 12.93
CA LEU A 251 20.88 -10.08 12.07
C LEU A 251 20.76 -10.56 10.62
N ALA A 252 20.47 -9.64 9.70
CA ALA A 252 20.49 -9.93 8.27
C ALA A 252 21.85 -9.56 7.68
N ARG A 253 22.43 -10.46 6.89
CA ARG A 253 23.67 -10.24 6.16
C ARG A 253 23.50 -10.66 4.71
N LYS A 254 24.27 -10.02 3.83
CA LYS A 254 24.34 -10.39 2.42
C LYS A 254 24.55 -11.90 2.25
N GLY A 255 23.73 -12.50 1.40
CA GLY A 255 23.73 -13.94 1.13
C GLY A 255 22.70 -14.73 1.95
N ASP A 256 22.13 -14.13 3.00
CA ASP A 256 21.02 -14.73 3.73
C ASP A 256 19.76 -14.82 2.85
N ILE A 257 18.93 -15.81 3.16
CA ILE A 257 17.60 -15.98 2.57
C ILE A 257 16.55 -15.92 3.69
N ILE A 258 15.68 -14.91 3.63
CA ILE A 258 14.53 -14.79 4.51
C ILE A 258 13.34 -15.47 3.83
N LYS A 259 12.84 -16.56 4.40
CA LYS A 259 11.68 -17.30 3.88
C LYS A 259 10.39 -16.71 4.40
N LEU A 260 9.49 -16.33 3.50
CA LEU A 260 8.17 -15.80 3.82
C LEU A 260 7.09 -16.63 3.09
N GLY A 261 6.55 -17.64 3.78
CA GLY A 261 5.65 -18.59 3.15
C GLY A 261 6.32 -19.30 1.97
N GLN A 262 5.78 -19.11 0.77
CA GLN A 262 6.33 -19.68 -0.47
C GLN A 262 7.37 -18.79 -1.17
N ASN A 263 7.61 -17.58 -0.68
CA ASN A 263 8.55 -16.64 -1.25
C ASN A 263 9.89 -16.66 -0.50
N GLU A 264 10.96 -16.42 -1.25
CA GLU A 264 12.32 -16.25 -0.72
C GLU A 264 12.79 -14.82 -0.98
N PHE A 265 13.23 -14.15 0.08
CA PHE A 265 13.80 -12.81 0.03
C PHE A 265 15.31 -12.93 0.24
N ALA A 266 16.06 -12.71 -0.83
CA ALA A 266 17.52 -12.67 -0.77
C ALA A 266 17.98 -11.34 -0.17
N VAL A 267 18.85 -11.42 0.83
CA VAL A 267 19.50 -10.26 1.44
C VAL A 267 20.73 -9.92 0.58
N LEU A 268 20.71 -8.73 -0.04
CA LEU A 268 21.80 -8.24 -0.90
C LEU A 268 22.82 -7.39 -0.13
N ALA A 269 22.36 -6.74 0.93
CA ALA A 269 23.12 -5.91 1.86
C ALA A 269 22.43 -5.97 3.24
N PRO A 270 23.11 -5.67 4.36
CA PRO A 270 24.49 -5.20 4.44
C PRO A 270 25.53 -6.31 4.37
N GLU A 271 26.76 -5.95 4.00
CA GLU A 271 27.94 -6.79 4.16
C GLU A 271 28.89 -6.21 5.21
N GLU A 272 29.72 -7.06 5.80
CA GLU A 272 30.73 -6.64 6.77
C GLU A 272 32.02 -6.15 6.07
N PRO A 273 32.72 -5.14 6.62
CA PRO A 273 32.31 -4.34 7.77
C PRO A 273 31.15 -3.40 7.44
N LEU A 274 30.22 -3.25 8.39
CA LEU A 274 29.16 -2.24 8.31
C LEU A 274 29.75 -0.84 8.16
N GLN A 275 29.06 0.02 7.40
CA GLN A 275 29.53 1.35 7.02
C GLN A 275 28.92 2.43 7.93
N ASP A 276 27.98 3.21 7.40
CA ASP A 276 27.08 4.08 8.14
C ASP A 276 25.69 3.44 8.23
N ALA A 277 24.75 4.08 8.93
CA ALA A 277 23.40 3.57 9.10
C ALA A 277 22.68 3.32 7.76
N ASN A 278 22.71 4.28 6.83
CA ASN A 278 22.04 4.19 5.53
C ASN A 278 22.64 3.09 4.67
N ASN A 279 23.96 3.07 4.52
CA ASN A 279 24.67 2.04 3.76
C ASN A 279 24.75 0.68 4.46
N SER A 280 24.25 0.59 5.70
CA SER A 280 24.01 -0.67 6.39
C SER A 280 22.56 -1.16 6.25
N SER A 281 21.74 -0.49 5.44
CA SER A 281 20.37 -0.90 5.14
C SER A 281 20.30 -2.37 4.70
N ILE A 282 19.33 -3.11 5.25
CA ILE A 282 18.93 -4.40 4.70
C ILE A 282 18.31 -4.16 3.32
N VAL A 283 19.00 -4.61 2.28
CA VAL A 283 18.48 -4.57 0.90
C VAL A 283 17.93 -5.94 0.55
N LEU A 284 16.65 -6.01 0.18
CA LEU A 284 15.96 -7.26 -0.13
C LEU A 284 15.61 -7.37 -1.61
N LYS A 285 15.77 -8.58 -2.15
CA LYS A 285 15.27 -8.99 -3.46
C LYS A 285 14.33 -10.18 -3.32
N THR A 286 13.12 -10.09 -3.85
CA THR A 286 12.25 -11.26 -4.05
C THR A 286 11.81 -11.33 -5.50
N GLU A 287 11.50 -12.54 -5.95
CA GLU A 287 10.85 -12.77 -7.23
C GLU A 287 9.53 -13.49 -7.00
N HIS A 288 8.49 -13.08 -7.72
CA HIS A 288 7.20 -13.73 -7.72
C HIS A 288 6.62 -13.68 -9.13
N GLU A 289 6.42 -14.85 -9.74
CA GLU A 289 5.78 -14.99 -11.06
C GLU A 289 6.39 -14.11 -12.16
N GLY A 290 7.72 -14.02 -12.22
CA GLY A 290 8.43 -13.21 -13.23
C GLY A 290 8.52 -11.71 -12.90
N VAL A 291 8.02 -11.28 -11.74
CA VAL A 291 8.18 -9.92 -11.22
C VAL A 291 9.22 -9.91 -10.12
N VAL A 292 10.23 -9.06 -10.23
CA VAL A 292 11.29 -8.86 -9.24
C VAL A 292 11.03 -7.58 -8.46
N PHE A 293 11.00 -7.69 -7.15
CA PHE A 293 10.99 -6.53 -6.25
C PHE A 293 12.37 -6.32 -5.65
N LEU A 294 12.82 -5.06 -5.64
CA LEU A 294 13.99 -4.60 -4.91
C LEU A 294 13.58 -3.58 -3.86
N PHE A 295 13.90 -3.85 -2.60
CA PHE A 295 13.65 -2.96 -1.46
C PHE A 295 14.98 -2.43 -0.96
N MET A 296 15.26 -1.16 -1.24
CA MET A 296 16.59 -0.58 -1.01
C MET A 296 16.77 0.04 0.39
N GLY A 297 15.71 0.23 1.17
CA GLY A 297 15.77 1.07 2.38
C GLY A 297 16.41 2.42 2.03
N ASP A 298 17.43 2.80 2.80
CA ASP A 298 18.23 4.01 2.56
C ASP A 298 19.62 3.73 1.99
N ALA A 299 19.81 2.57 1.35
CA ALA A 299 21.06 2.25 0.68
C ALA A 299 21.46 3.35 -0.33
N GLU A 300 22.69 3.86 -0.19
CA GLU A 300 23.25 4.90 -1.04
C GLU A 300 24.20 4.29 -2.09
N LYS A 301 24.83 5.15 -2.90
CA LYS A 301 25.74 4.75 -3.99
C LYS A 301 26.78 3.70 -3.57
N GLU A 302 27.36 3.83 -2.38
CA GLU A 302 28.36 2.88 -1.88
C GLU A 302 27.79 1.46 -1.71
N SER A 303 26.56 1.34 -1.20
CA SER A 303 25.86 0.07 -1.09
C SER A 303 25.44 -0.46 -2.47
N GLU A 304 24.96 0.40 -3.37
CA GLU A 304 24.64 0.04 -4.76
C GLU A 304 25.86 -0.53 -5.49
N GLU A 305 27.00 0.13 -5.41
CA GLU A 305 28.26 -0.30 -6.05
C GLU A 305 28.69 -1.68 -5.57
N LYS A 306 28.56 -1.97 -4.27
CA LYS A 306 28.84 -3.29 -3.70
C LYS A 306 27.86 -4.35 -4.22
N ILE A 307 26.57 -4.04 -4.24
CA ILE A 307 25.55 -4.94 -4.78
C ILE A 307 25.84 -5.29 -6.24
N LEU A 308 26.22 -4.30 -7.06
CA LEU A 308 26.61 -4.50 -8.45
C LEU A 308 27.90 -5.32 -8.59
N TYR A 309 28.92 -5.00 -7.80
CA TYR A 309 30.19 -5.72 -7.77
C TYR A 309 30.03 -7.21 -7.49
N HIS A 310 29.05 -7.56 -6.63
CA HIS A 310 28.74 -8.94 -6.28
C HIS A 310 27.80 -9.66 -7.25
N GLY A 311 27.47 -9.03 -8.38
CA GLY A 311 26.79 -9.67 -9.49
C GLY A 311 25.28 -9.76 -9.28
N LEU A 312 24.63 -8.64 -8.96
CA LEU A 312 23.18 -8.53 -9.02
C LEU A 312 22.68 -8.94 -10.41
N ASN A 313 22.20 -10.18 -10.52
CA ASN A 313 21.67 -10.73 -11.75
C ASN A 313 20.14 -10.64 -11.74
N ILE A 314 19.62 -9.93 -12.74
CA ILE A 314 18.20 -9.82 -13.02
C ILE A 314 18.02 -10.22 -14.48
N ASP A 315 17.20 -11.25 -14.71
CA ASP A 315 16.85 -11.68 -16.05
C ASP A 315 16.13 -10.53 -16.78
N THR A 316 16.60 -10.18 -17.97
CA THR A 316 16.09 -9.07 -18.77
C THR A 316 14.63 -9.23 -19.20
N ASN A 317 14.08 -10.45 -19.12
CA ASN A 317 12.66 -10.71 -19.41
C ASN A 317 11.74 -10.44 -18.22
N LYS A 318 12.29 -10.15 -17.04
CA LYS A 318 11.52 -9.93 -15.81
C LYS A 318 11.15 -8.46 -15.67
N THR A 319 9.96 -8.21 -15.14
CA THR A 319 9.55 -6.86 -14.75
C THR A 319 10.18 -6.55 -13.39
N VAL A 320 10.86 -5.40 -13.29
CA VAL A 320 11.50 -4.96 -12.05
C VAL A 320 10.72 -3.81 -11.43
N ILE A 321 10.41 -3.96 -10.16
CA ILE A 321 9.79 -2.96 -9.31
C ILE A 321 10.80 -2.57 -8.22
N LEU A 322 11.17 -1.29 -8.22
CA LEU A 322 12.21 -0.75 -7.33
C LEU A 322 11.57 0.16 -6.29
N LYS A 323 11.67 -0.16 -5.00
CA LYS A 323 11.62 0.88 -3.96
C LYS A 323 12.94 1.62 -4.01
N VAL A 324 12.88 2.87 -4.44
CA VAL A 324 14.00 3.78 -4.57
C VAL A 324 14.67 4.00 -3.21
N GLY A 325 16.01 3.95 -3.21
CA GLY A 325 16.82 4.13 -2.01
C GLY A 325 16.72 5.55 -1.45
N HIS A 326 16.72 5.66 -0.13
CA HIS A 326 16.86 6.92 0.61
C HIS A 326 15.85 7.98 0.18
N HIS A 327 14.58 7.55 0.09
CA HIS A 327 13.43 8.42 -0.25
C HIS A 327 13.55 9.18 -1.58
N GLY A 328 14.45 8.74 -2.47
CA GLY A 328 14.78 9.46 -3.70
C GLY A 328 15.80 10.58 -3.52
N SER A 329 16.68 10.47 -2.52
CA SER A 329 17.87 11.29 -2.36
C SER A 329 18.76 11.26 -3.62
N GLN A 330 19.56 12.31 -3.83
CA GLN A 330 20.61 12.32 -4.85
C GLN A 330 21.84 11.47 -4.47
N THR A 331 21.93 11.01 -3.22
CA THR A 331 22.99 10.13 -2.70
C THR A 331 22.80 8.67 -3.11
N SER A 332 21.59 8.28 -3.52
CA SER A 332 21.27 6.96 -4.06
C SER A 332 20.97 7.03 -5.56
N THR A 333 20.54 5.91 -6.12
CA THR A 333 20.03 5.76 -7.48
C THR A 333 21.07 6.21 -8.52
N SER A 334 22.26 5.59 -8.46
CA SER A 334 23.34 5.84 -9.42
C SER A 334 22.96 5.41 -10.83
N ASP A 335 23.59 6.05 -11.83
CA ASP A 335 23.38 5.69 -13.24
C ASP A 335 23.80 4.23 -13.50
N ALA A 336 24.87 3.75 -12.87
CA ALA A 336 25.33 2.37 -12.99
C ALA A 336 24.30 1.37 -12.43
N PHE A 337 23.69 1.71 -11.29
CA PHE A 337 22.63 0.92 -10.70
C PHE A 337 21.39 0.88 -11.59
N LEU A 338 20.91 2.03 -12.06
CA LEU A 338 19.76 2.08 -12.97
C LEU A 338 20.00 1.38 -14.31
N GLN A 339 21.22 1.46 -14.86
CA GLN A 339 21.58 0.75 -16.09
C GLN A 339 21.57 -0.77 -15.91
N THR A 340 21.86 -1.26 -14.71
CA THR A 340 21.84 -2.70 -14.39
C THR A 340 20.45 -3.18 -14.06
N VAL A 341 19.73 -2.43 -13.21
CA VAL A 341 18.41 -2.81 -12.68
C VAL A 341 17.29 -2.59 -13.70
N LYS A 342 17.36 -1.52 -14.49
CA LYS A 342 16.36 -1.12 -15.50
C LYS A 342 14.92 -1.26 -14.99
N PRO A 343 14.55 -0.56 -13.90
CA PRO A 343 13.23 -0.71 -13.30
C PRO A 343 12.13 -0.32 -14.27
N SER A 344 11.09 -1.15 -14.37
CA SER A 344 9.87 -0.79 -15.09
C SER A 344 9.01 0.15 -14.25
N ILE A 345 8.99 -0.07 -12.93
CA ILE A 345 8.27 0.75 -11.96
C ILE A 345 9.22 1.14 -10.82
N ALA A 346 9.17 2.40 -10.40
CA ALA A 346 9.87 2.92 -9.24
C ALA A 346 8.89 3.50 -8.23
N ILE A 347 9.00 3.07 -6.98
CA ILE A 347 8.23 3.58 -5.84
C ILE A 347 9.14 4.43 -4.98
N ILE A 348 8.76 5.69 -4.79
CA ILE A 348 9.45 6.64 -3.92
C ILE A 348 8.54 6.87 -2.71
N MET A 349 9.03 6.53 -1.54
CA MET A 349 8.34 6.84 -0.29
C MET A 349 8.98 8.11 0.25
N ALA A 350 8.21 9.19 0.33
CA ALA A 350 8.65 10.48 0.83
C ALA A 350 7.44 11.25 1.35
N GLY A 351 7.69 12.19 2.27
CA GLY A 351 6.65 13.04 2.84
C GLY A 351 6.36 14.25 1.94
N LYS A 352 5.09 14.65 1.85
CA LYS A 352 4.74 15.92 1.21
C LYS A 352 5.41 17.08 1.94
N ASN A 353 6.06 17.97 1.20
CA ASN A 353 6.78 19.13 1.73
C ASN A 353 7.81 18.76 2.83
N ASN A 354 8.46 17.59 2.71
CA ASN A 354 9.52 17.23 3.65
C ASN A 354 10.70 18.22 3.54
N ARG A 355 11.33 18.51 4.68
CA ARG A 355 12.44 19.46 4.80
C ARG A 355 13.72 19.04 4.05
N TYR A 356 13.83 17.77 3.67
CA TYR A 356 15.01 17.22 3.00
C TYR A 356 15.00 17.48 1.48
N GLY A 357 13.88 17.98 0.93
CA GLY A 357 13.72 18.16 -0.50
C GLY A 357 13.54 16.85 -1.28
N HIS A 358 13.23 15.75 -0.58
CA HIS A 358 13.02 14.44 -1.19
C HIS A 358 11.67 14.36 -1.93
N PRO A 359 11.58 13.58 -3.01
CA PRO A 359 12.70 13.13 -3.84
C PRO A 359 13.39 14.30 -4.53
N HIS A 360 14.71 14.20 -4.71
CA HIS A 360 15.48 15.20 -5.45
C HIS A 360 15.15 15.16 -6.95
N GLN A 361 15.11 16.33 -7.58
CA GLN A 361 14.82 16.45 -9.02
C GLN A 361 15.82 15.69 -9.90
N GLU A 362 17.09 15.59 -9.48
CA GLU A 362 18.11 14.81 -10.19
C GLU A 362 17.72 13.32 -10.25
N THR A 363 17.25 12.76 -9.13
CA THR A 363 16.83 11.36 -9.03
C THR A 363 15.58 11.10 -9.87
N LEU A 364 14.59 12.00 -9.82
CA LEU A 364 13.41 11.94 -10.70
C LEU A 364 13.81 11.97 -12.18
N ALA A 365 14.72 12.87 -12.57
CA ALA A 365 15.18 12.99 -13.94
C ALA A 365 15.94 11.73 -14.41
N LYS A 366 16.73 11.08 -13.55
CA LYS A 366 17.39 9.81 -13.86
C LYS A 366 16.38 8.69 -14.13
N LEU A 367 15.39 8.54 -13.25
CA LEU A 367 14.32 7.53 -13.39
C LEU A 367 13.45 7.78 -14.63
N SER A 368 13.07 9.03 -14.91
CA SER A 368 12.28 9.36 -16.11
C SER A 368 13.05 9.07 -17.40
N LYS A 369 14.38 9.28 -17.42
CA LYS A 369 15.21 8.99 -18.60
C LYS A 369 15.28 7.51 -18.95
N THR A 370 15.04 6.61 -18.00
CA THR A 370 15.03 5.15 -18.24
C THR A 370 13.66 4.65 -18.71
N GLY A 371 12.66 5.52 -18.85
CA GLY A 371 11.28 5.13 -19.18
C GLY A 371 10.56 4.43 -18.03
N THR A 372 11.07 4.59 -16.80
CA THR A 372 10.51 4.01 -15.59
C THR A 372 9.25 4.75 -15.19
N GLU A 373 8.18 4.01 -14.88
CA GLU A 373 6.95 4.56 -14.32
C GLU A 373 7.15 4.87 -12.83
N ILE A 374 6.86 6.10 -12.41
CA ILE A 374 7.18 6.58 -11.05
C ILE A 374 5.89 6.75 -10.24
N TYR A 375 5.83 6.09 -9.10
CA TYR A 375 4.82 6.33 -8.07
C TYR A 375 5.48 6.92 -6.83
N ARG A 376 4.79 7.86 -6.19
CA ARG A 376 5.28 8.57 -5.00
C ARG A 376 4.22 8.64 -3.93
N THR A 377 4.55 8.34 -2.67
CA THR A 377 3.56 8.36 -1.57
C THR A 377 3.05 9.75 -1.23
N ASP A 378 3.87 10.80 -1.42
CA ASP A 378 3.45 12.18 -1.20
C ASP A 378 2.39 12.68 -2.18
N ILE A 379 2.33 12.08 -3.38
CA ILE A 379 1.34 12.38 -4.42
C ILE A 379 0.17 11.38 -4.37
N HIS A 380 0.49 10.08 -4.37
CA HIS A 380 -0.45 8.99 -4.59
C HIS A 380 -1.00 8.38 -3.29
N GLY A 381 -0.51 8.83 -2.13
CA GLY A 381 -0.80 8.18 -0.85
C GLY A 381 -0.24 6.75 -0.82
N THR A 382 -0.91 5.85 -0.10
CA THR A 382 -0.52 4.43 -0.08
C THR A 382 -0.59 3.84 -1.49
N VAL A 383 0.49 3.17 -1.91
CA VAL A 383 0.55 2.48 -3.21
C VAL A 383 0.54 0.97 -2.95
N GLU A 384 -0.41 0.26 -3.55
CA GLU A 384 -0.51 -1.19 -3.52
C GLU A 384 -0.11 -1.76 -4.88
N ILE A 385 0.74 -2.79 -4.86
CA ILE A 385 1.09 -3.58 -6.03
C ILE A 385 0.73 -5.03 -5.75
N VAL A 386 -0.11 -5.60 -6.62
CA VAL A 386 -0.53 -7.00 -6.55
C VAL A 386 -0.01 -7.72 -7.78
N VAL A 387 0.75 -8.80 -7.55
CA VAL A 387 1.17 -9.73 -8.60
C VAL A 387 0.34 -11.00 -8.49
N ARG A 388 -0.38 -11.34 -9.55
CA ARG A 388 -1.19 -12.57 -9.64
C ARG A 388 -1.15 -13.16 -11.04
N SER A 389 -0.79 -14.43 -11.12
CA SER A 389 -0.64 -15.16 -12.38
C SER A 389 0.25 -14.39 -13.38
N GLY A 390 1.33 -13.78 -12.88
CA GLY A 390 2.28 -12.99 -13.66
C GLY A 390 1.76 -11.61 -14.13
N LYS A 391 0.55 -11.21 -13.73
CA LYS A 391 0.00 -9.87 -14.02
C LYS A 391 0.20 -8.95 -12.83
N ILE A 392 0.54 -7.70 -13.12
CA ILE A 392 0.71 -6.63 -12.13
C ILE A 392 -0.56 -5.77 -12.13
N SER A 393 -1.11 -5.52 -10.95
CA SER A 393 -2.13 -4.51 -10.68
C SER A 393 -1.55 -3.47 -9.72
N ILE A 394 -1.78 -2.19 -9.99
CA ILE A 394 -1.33 -1.09 -9.15
C ILE A 394 -2.55 -0.29 -8.72
N ASN A 395 -2.71 -0.07 -7.42
CA ASN A 395 -3.76 0.76 -6.85
C ASN A 395 -3.12 1.87 -6.01
N THR A 396 -3.64 3.09 -6.11
CA THR A 396 -3.18 4.23 -5.32
C THR A 396 -4.32 4.74 -4.42
N GLU A 397 -3.97 5.22 -3.23
CA GLU A 397 -4.94 5.81 -2.29
C GLU A 397 -5.50 7.14 -2.83
N LYS A 398 -4.68 7.88 -3.60
CA LYS A 398 -5.04 9.14 -4.24
C LYS A 398 -4.82 9.02 -5.73
N ASP A 399 -5.79 9.47 -6.52
CA ASP A 399 -5.61 9.63 -7.96
C ASP A 399 -4.57 10.72 -8.22
N SER A 400 -3.67 10.51 -9.18
CA SER A 400 -2.81 11.59 -9.65
C SER A 400 -3.70 12.64 -10.31
N VAL A 401 -3.59 13.90 -9.88
CA VAL A 401 -4.10 15.00 -10.70
C VAL A 401 -3.20 15.00 -11.94
N ILE A 402 -3.68 14.47 -13.06
CA ILE A 402 -2.97 14.48 -14.34
C ILE A 402 -2.84 15.94 -14.76
N GLY A 403 -1.70 16.53 -14.48
CA GLY A 403 -1.37 17.90 -14.83
C GLY A 403 -0.38 18.49 -13.84
N GLU A 404 0.84 18.70 -14.32
CA GLU A 404 1.95 19.37 -13.62
C GLU A 404 2.77 18.47 -12.68
N MET A 405 4.02 18.20 -13.09
CA MET A 405 5.09 18.03 -12.12
C MET A 405 5.05 19.30 -11.24
N PRO A 406 4.74 19.22 -9.94
CA PRO A 406 4.70 20.41 -9.13
C PRO A 406 6.13 20.97 -9.09
N GLU A 407 6.30 22.17 -9.64
CA GLU A 407 7.43 23.02 -9.33
C GLU A 407 7.39 23.23 -7.80
N GLN A 408 8.42 22.77 -7.10
CA GLN A 408 8.46 22.94 -5.64
C GLN A 408 8.50 24.44 -5.35
N GLU A 409 7.42 24.96 -4.76
CA GLU A 409 7.49 26.28 -4.14
C GLU A 409 8.54 26.23 -3.01
N PRO A 410 9.37 27.27 -2.88
CA PRO A 410 10.42 27.31 -1.87
C PRO A 410 9.81 27.17 -0.47
N VAL A 411 10.33 26.21 0.29
CA VAL A 411 9.93 25.96 1.67
C VAL A 411 10.40 27.14 2.53
N GLU A 412 9.47 28.02 2.92
CA GLU A 412 9.72 29.00 3.99
C GLU A 412 9.91 28.26 5.33
N SER A 413 11.13 28.24 5.86
CA SER A 413 11.39 27.88 7.27
C SER A 413 12.49 28.77 7.84
N ASP A 414 12.17 30.03 8.14
CA ASP A 414 13.16 31.09 8.34
C ASP A 414 13.95 31.06 9.67
N THR A 415 14.10 29.91 10.34
CA THR A 415 14.87 29.83 11.61
C THR A 415 15.47 28.43 11.88
N GLY A 416 16.68 28.15 11.40
CA GLY A 416 17.50 27.03 11.87
C GLY A 416 18.85 27.49 12.46
N ALA A 417 19.47 26.65 13.28
CA ALA A 417 20.78 26.92 13.89
C ALA A 417 21.94 26.91 12.88
N TYR A 418 21.75 26.27 11.73
CA TYR A 418 22.70 26.19 10.63
C TYR A 418 22.00 26.41 9.29
N ILE A 419 22.75 26.89 8.30
CA ILE A 419 22.28 27.23 6.95
C ILE A 419 23.06 26.39 5.94
N GLY A 420 22.37 25.65 5.08
CA GLY A 420 22.90 24.97 3.90
C GLY A 420 22.35 25.55 2.60
N SER A 421 22.81 25.01 1.48
CA SER A 421 22.31 25.33 0.15
C SER A 421 21.98 24.07 -0.63
N ILE A 422 20.81 23.98 -1.26
CA ILE A 422 20.48 22.87 -2.19
C ILE A 422 21.49 22.70 -3.33
N LYS A 423 22.33 23.72 -3.60
CA LYS A 423 23.36 23.70 -4.64
C LYS A 423 24.76 23.36 -4.12
N SER A 424 24.94 23.11 -2.83
CA SER A 424 26.26 22.85 -2.22
C SER A 424 26.16 21.84 -1.09
N ASP A 425 27.13 20.93 -0.99
CA ASP A 425 27.27 20.00 0.14
C ASP A 425 27.79 20.67 1.42
N LYS A 426 27.57 21.98 1.64
CA LYS A 426 28.15 22.73 2.77
C LYS A 426 27.07 23.33 3.64
N TYR A 427 27.16 23.09 4.95
CA TYR A 427 26.38 23.82 5.95
C TYR A 427 27.27 24.83 6.68
N HIS A 428 26.63 25.87 7.22
CA HIS A 428 27.26 27.08 7.71
C HIS A 428 26.57 27.58 8.98
N LYS A 429 27.28 28.35 9.82
CA LYS A 429 26.62 29.21 10.82
C LYS A 429 25.84 30.35 10.13
N PRO A 430 24.75 30.87 10.71
CA PRO A 430 23.94 31.94 10.11
C PRO A 430 24.71 33.22 9.80
N ASP A 431 25.76 33.53 10.56
CA ASP A 431 26.60 34.71 10.37
C ASP A 431 27.69 34.52 9.29
N CYS A 432 27.82 33.32 8.72
CA CYS A 432 28.86 32.97 7.77
C CYS A 432 28.75 33.79 6.48
N ARG A 433 29.90 34.32 6.01
CA ARG A 433 29.94 35.11 4.78
C ARG A 433 29.50 34.34 3.53
N TYR A 434 29.69 33.02 3.52
CA TYR A 434 29.25 32.16 2.41
C TYR A 434 27.76 31.82 2.53
N ALA A 435 27.22 31.71 3.75
CA ALA A 435 25.78 31.56 3.95
C ALA A 435 25.01 32.77 3.41
N LYS A 436 25.52 33.98 3.65
CA LYS A 436 24.93 35.24 3.14
C LYS A 436 24.95 35.39 1.61
N GLN A 437 25.66 34.51 0.90
CA GLN A 437 25.72 34.50 -0.56
C GLN A 437 24.80 33.45 -1.17
N ILE A 438 24.18 32.59 -0.36
CA ILE A 438 23.20 31.63 -0.82
C ILE A 438 21.96 32.43 -1.24
N ALA A 439 21.55 32.29 -2.49
CA ALA A 439 20.33 32.95 -2.94
C ALA A 439 19.13 32.37 -2.16
N PRO A 440 18.17 33.21 -1.69
CA PRO A 440 17.13 32.80 -0.74
C PRO A 440 16.39 31.51 -1.12
N GLU A 441 16.09 31.34 -2.40
CA GLU A 441 15.39 30.17 -2.93
C GLU A 441 16.21 28.86 -2.88
N ASN A 442 17.50 28.94 -2.57
CA ASN A 442 18.38 27.78 -2.42
C ASN A 442 18.73 27.48 -0.97
N ILE A 443 18.24 28.27 0.00
CA ILE A 443 18.56 28.10 1.41
C ILE A 443 17.85 26.87 1.98
N ILE A 444 18.58 26.04 2.73
CA ILE A 444 18.03 25.05 3.64
C ILE A 444 18.49 25.41 5.05
N TYR A 445 17.64 25.21 6.03
CA TYR A 445 17.96 25.39 7.45
C TYR A 445 18.06 24.03 8.14
N PHE A 446 19.00 23.91 9.07
CA PHE A 446 19.14 22.76 9.95
C PHE A 446 19.13 23.23 11.41
N ASP A 447 18.42 22.52 12.27
CA ASP A 447 18.33 22.78 13.71
C ASP A 447 19.59 22.31 14.44
N SER A 448 20.35 21.37 13.86
CA SER A 448 21.60 20.86 14.44
C SER A 448 22.65 20.49 13.39
N LYS A 449 23.91 20.33 13.84
CA LYS A 449 24.99 19.80 12.99
C LYS A 449 24.69 18.38 12.52
N GLN A 450 24.18 17.57 13.44
CA GLN A 450 23.84 16.17 13.17
C GLN A 450 22.80 16.06 12.06
N GLU A 451 21.79 16.93 12.07
CA GLU A 451 20.77 16.99 11.02
C GLU A 451 21.37 17.41 9.67
N ALA A 452 22.25 18.43 9.65
CA ALA A 452 22.93 18.84 8.43
C ALA A 452 23.79 17.71 7.84
N GLU A 453 24.52 17.00 8.71
CA GLU A 453 25.38 15.89 8.33
C GLU A 453 24.58 14.67 7.86
N GLN A 454 23.45 14.37 8.50
CA GLN A 454 22.48 13.36 8.05
C GLN A 454 21.88 13.70 6.69
N ALA A 455 21.65 15.00 6.41
CA ALA A 455 21.22 15.47 5.09
C ALA A 455 22.35 15.49 4.04
N GLY A 456 23.55 14.97 4.35
CA GLY A 456 24.69 14.88 3.44
C GLY A 456 25.56 16.14 3.34
N TYR A 457 25.34 17.12 4.22
CA TYR A 457 26.11 18.38 4.22
C TYR A 457 27.35 18.26 5.10
N LYS A 458 28.46 18.81 4.62
CA LYS A 458 29.75 18.89 5.30
C LYS A 458 29.96 20.27 5.91
N PRO A 459 30.68 20.38 7.03
CA PRO A 459 30.93 21.68 7.65
C PRO A 459 31.73 22.60 6.74
N CYS A 460 31.31 23.85 6.60
CA CYS A 460 32.06 24.87 5.89
C CYS A 460 33.42 25.10 6.58
N GLY A 461 34.52 24.91 5.84
CA GLY A 461 35.87 25.06 6.38
C GLY A 461 36.22 26.48 6.87
N TRP A 462 35.44 27.50 6.47
CA TRP A 462 35.65 28.88 6.89
C TRP A 462 34.99 29.20 8.24
N CYS A 463 33.67 29.03 8.37
CA CYS A 463 33.00 29.31 9.64
C CYS A 463 33.15 28.20 10.67
N LYS A 464 33.61 27.01 10.24
CA LYS A 464 33.81 25.80 11.05
C LYS A 464 32.62 25.61 12.00
N PRO A 465 31.42 25.43 11.41
CA PRO A 465 30.17 25.48 12.13
C PRO A 465 30.16 24.50 13.29
#